data_AF-X1UJN8-F1
#
_entry.id   AF-X1UJN8-F1
#
_cell.length_a   1.000
_cell.length_b   1.000
_cell.length_c   1.000
_cell.angle_alpha   90.00
_cell.angle_beta   90.00
_cell.angle_gamma   90.00
#
_symmetry.space_group_name_H-M   'P 1'
#
loop_
_entity.id
_entity.type
_entity.pdbx_description
1 polymer ?
#
loop_
_entity_poly.entity_id
_entity_poly.type
_entity_poly.pdbx_seq_one_letter_code
_entity_poly.pdbx_strand_id
1 'polypeptide(L)'
;MENKTIKNIILALLLFLVLTCVVQAASMTPSEIINESIEVLKEMSVSEDSGAFGALLKEAKGIAIFPSIIKIGWGIGGQYGKGIIFRKDSRVGI
;
A
#
# COMPACT_ATOMS: atom_id res chain seq x y z
N MET A 1 13.92 -35.29 33.26
CA MET A 1 14.64 -34.13 32.67
C MET A 1 14.32 -33.92 31.18
N GLU A 2 13.96 -34.97 30.42
CA GLU A 2 13.67 -34.89 28.97
C GLU A 2 12.50 -33.98 28.55
N ASN A 3 11.40 -33.95 29.30
CA ASN A 3 10.21 -33.15 28.95
C ASN A 3 10.52 -31.64 28.88
N LYS A 4 11.44 -31.15 29.72
CA LYS A 4 11.84 -29.74 29.75
C LYS A 4 12.63 -29.36 28.47
N THR A 5 13.46 -30.27 27.97
CA THR A 5 14.22 -30.08 26.73
C THR A 5 13.29 -30.10 25.51
N ILE A 6 12.34 -31.04 25.46
CA ILE A 6 11.35 -31.13 24.37
C ILE A 6 10.47 -29.87 24.32
N LYS A 7 10.00 -29.39 25.47
CA LYS A 7 9.20 -28.16 25.54
C LYS A 7 10.00 -26.92 25.08
N ASN A 8 11.29 -26.83 25.41
CA ASN A 8 12.14 -25.74 24.94
C ASN A 8 12.38 -25.80 23.42
N ILE A 9 12.51 -27.01 22.85
CA ILE A 9 12.63 -27.21 21.40
C ILE A 9 11.34 -26.78 20.69
N ILE A 10 10.17 -27.17 21.22
CA ILE A 10 8.86 -26.77 20.68
C ILE A 10 8.69 -25.25 20.75
N LEU A 11 9.09 -24.61 21.85
CA LEU A 11 9.01 -23.16 22.01
C LEU A 11 9.93 -22.42 21.03
N ALA A 12 11.15 -22.93 20.82
CA ALA A 12 12.09 -22.38 19.85
C ALA A 12 11.58 -22.53 18.40
N LEU A 13 10.96 -23.68 18.07
CA LEU A 13 10.35 -23.92 16.76
C LEU A 13 9.16 -22.98 16.51
N LEU A 14 8.32 -22.76 17.53
CA LEU A 14 7.17 -21.86 17.44
C LEU A 14 7.63 -20.41 17.23
N LEU A 15 8.67 -19.98 17.94
CA LEU A 15 9.25 -18.64 17.79
C LEU A 15 9.86 -18.44 16.40
N PHE A 16 10.55 -19.46 15.87
CA PHE A 16 11.12 -19.42 14.52
C PHE A 16 10.03 -19.31 13.45
N LEU A 17 8.91 -20.04 13.59
CA LEU A 17 7.78 -19.97 12.67
C LEU A 17 7.12 -18.59 12.62
N VAL A 18 6.97 -17.93 13.78
CA VAL A 18 6.43 -16.56 13.86
C VAL A 18 7.37 -15.57 13.18
N LEU A 19 8.69 -15.74 13.33
CA LEU A 19 9.69 -14.85 12.75
C LEU A 19 9.69 -14.91 11.21
N THR A 20 9.46 -16.08 10.62
CA THR A 20 9.40 -16.23 9.16
C THR A 20 8.20 -15.55 8.50
N CYS A 21 7.15 -15.21 9.26
CA CYS A 21 5.93 -14.58 8.73
C CYS A 21 6.11 -13.08 8.45
N VAL A 22 7.13 -12.43 9.02
CA VAL A 22 7.27 -10.96 8.99
C VAL A 22 7.93 -10.45 7.70
N VAL A 23 8.47 -11.32 6.84
CA VAL A 23 9.30 -10.92 5.69
C VAL A 23 8.61 -11.23 4.37
N GLN A 24 7.59 -10.44 4.02
CA GLN A 24 7.14 -10.27 2.63
C GLN A 24 6.52 -8.88 2.46
N ALA A 25 7.39 -7.85 2.39
CA ALA A 25 7.02 -6.58 1.81
C ALA A 25 7.77 -6.47 0.47
N ALA A 26 7.10 -6.84 -0.63
CA ALA A 26 7.67 -6.63 -1.95
C ALA A 26 7.74 -5.13 -2.24
N SER A 27 8.93 -4.63 -2.56
CA SER A 27 9.11 -3.23 -2.94
C SER A 27 8.72 -3.05 -4.41
N MET A 28 7.73 -2.22 -4.71
CA MET A 28 7.37 -1.88 -6.08
C MET A 28 8.48 -1.09 -6.77
N THR A 29 8.69 -1.37 -8.06
CA THR A 29 9.56 -0.56 -8.93
C THR A 29 8.86 0.74 -9.33
N PRO A 30 9.58 1.81 -9.72
CA PRO A 30 8.96 3.06 -10.16
C PRO A 30 7.96 2.87 -11.32
N SER A 31 8.30 2.03 -12.30
CA SER A 31 7.41 1.72 -13.43
C SER A 31 6.12 1.05 -13.00
N GLU A 32 6.20 0.16 -12.02
CA GLU A 32 5.05 -0.56 -11.48
C GLU A 32 4.14 0.37 -10.68
N ILE A 33 4.70 1.29 -9.89
CA ILE A 33 3.91 2.33 -9.21
C ILE A 33 3.15 3.18 -10.24
N ILE A 34 3.78 3.54 -11.36
CA ILE A 34 3.13 4.33 -12.42
C ILE A 34 1.99 3.53 -13.07
N ASN A 35 2.25 2.30 -13.49
CA ASN A 35 1.25 1.45 -14.15
C ASN A 35 0.03 1.21 -13.26
N GLU A 36 0.26 0.86 -12.00
CA GLU A 36 -0.81 0.65 -11.02
C GLU A 36 -1.57 1.95 -10.72
N SER A 37 -0.88 3.11 -10.68
CA SER A 37 -1.56 4.40 -10.52
C SER A 37 -2.48 4.72 -11.71
N ILE A 38 -2.08 4.35 -12.93
CA ILE A 38 -2.92 4.50 -14.13
C ILE A 38 -4.15 3.58 -14.02
N GLU A 39 -3.97 2.36 -13.55
CA GLU A 39 -5.06 1.40 -13.36
C GLU A 39 -6.08 1.90 -12.34
N VAL A 40 -5.62 2.39 -11.18
CA VAL A 40 -6.49 3.02 -10.17
C VAL A 40 -7.28 4.19 -10.75
N LEU A 41 -6.63 5.08 -11.51
CA LEU A 41 -7.33 6.21 -12.16
C LEU A 41 -8.37 5.73 -13.17
N LYS A 42 -8.08 4.67 -13.93
CA LYS A 42 -9.00 4.09 -14.90
C LYS A 42 -10.21 3.49 -14.21
N GLU A 43 -10.01 2.74 -13.13
CA GLU A 43 -11.09 2.18 -12.31
C GLU A 43 -11.99 3.28 -11.75
N MET A 44 -11.38 4.32 -11.17
CA MET A 44 -12.13 5.47 -10.66
C MET A 44 -12.92 6.21 -11.77
N SER A 45 -12.40 6.27 -12.99
CA SER A 45 -13.05 6.95 -14.11
C SER A 45 -14.34 6.27 -14.60
N VAL A 46 -14.52 4.98 -14.32
CA VAL A 46 -15.72 4.21 -14.72
C VAL A 46 -16.63 3.86 -13.53
N SER A 47 -16.24 4.28 -12.33
CA SER A 47 -17.05 4.08 -11.11
C SER A 47 -18.33 4.92 -11.15
N GLU A 48 -19.34 4.55 -10.35
CA GLU A 48 -20.60 5.29 -10.26
C GLU A 48 -20.39 6.74 -9.81
N ASP A 49 -19.34 7.00 -9.02
CA ASP A 49 -18.93 8.31 -8.52
C ASP A 49 -17.97 9.08 -9.46
N SER A 50 -17.73 8.56 -10.67
CA SER A 50 -16.79 9.14 -11.65
C SER A 50 -17.07 10.62 -11.96
N GLY A 51 -18.34 11.04 -11.97
CA GLY A 51 -18.73 12.44 -12.17
C GLY A 51 -18.23 13.35 -11.04
N ALA A 52 -18.41 12.95 -9.78
CA ALA A 52 -17.91 13.68 -8.63
C ALA A 52 -16.38 13.70 -8.58
N PHE A 53 -15.75 12.55 -8.89
CA PHE A 53 -14.30 12.44 -9.01
C PHE A 53 -13.73 13.41 -10.06
N GLY A 54 -14.30 13.45 -11.26
CA GLY A 54 -13.89 14.38 -12.32
C GLY A 54 -14.03 15.86 -11.94
N ALA A 55 -15.09 16.22 -11.22
CA ALA A 55 -15.28 17.57 -10.72
C ALA A 55 -14.18 17.98 -9.73
N LEU A 56 -13.84 17.09 -8.77
CA LEU A 56 -12.74 17.32 -7.84
C LEU A 56 -11.39 17.45 -8.55
N LEU A 57 -11.12 16.61 -9.56
CA LEU A 57 -9.90 16.68 -10.34
C LEU A 57 -9.76 17.99 -11.12
N LYS A 58 -10.87 18.57 -11.60
CA LYS A 58 -10.87 19.84 -12.33
C LYS A 58 -10.39 20.99 -11.45
N GLU A 59 -10.81 20.99 -10.19
CA GLU A 59 -10.48 22.02 -9.20
C GLU A 59 -9.14 21.76 -8.50
N ALA A 60 -8.71 20.49 -8.42
CA ALA A 60 -7.49 20.08 -7.74
C ALA A 60 -6.25 20.81 -8.30
N LYS A 61 -5.41 21.33 -7.38
CA LYS A 61 -4.10 21.91 -7.70
C LYS A 61 -2.98 20.86 -7.77
N GLY A 62 -3.27 19.65 -7.33
CA GLY A 62 -2.36 18.51 -7.36
C GLY A 62 -3.09 17.25 -6.89
N ILE A 63 -2.52 16.09 -7.21
CA ILE A 63 -3.11 14.77 -6.95
C ILE A 63 -2.00 13.88 -6.41
N ALA A 64 -2.24 13.20 -5.30
CA ALA A 64 -1.36 12.17 -4.77
C ALA A 64 -2.05 10.81 -4.92
N ILE A 65 -1.39 9.86 -5.57
CA ILE A 65 -1.92 8.53 -5.87
C ILE A 65 -1.03 7.49 -5.17
N PHE A 66 -1.63 6.68 -4.32
CA PHE A 66 -0.97 5.59 -3.61
C PHE A 66 -1.64 4.27 -4.00
N PRO A 67 -1.18 3.62 -5.10
CA PRO A 67 -1.87 2.45 -5.62
C PRO A 67 -1.79 1.25 -4.68
N SER A 68 -0.71 1.14 -3.89
CA SER A 68 -0.51 0.05 -2.94
C SER A 68 -0.13 0.59 -1.56
N ILE A 69 -0.92 0.19 -0.57
CA ILE A 69 -0.70 0.50 0.84
C ILE A 69 -0.71 -0.79 1.67
N ILE A 70 0.35 -1.02 2.41
CA ILE A 70 0.44 -2.07 3.42
C ILE A 70 -0.16 -1.53 4.70
N LYS A 71 -1.21 -2.18 5.19
CA LYS A 71 -1.84 -1.89 6.47
C LYS A 71 -1.24 -2.81 7.52
N ILE A 72 -0.56 -2.24 8.52
CA ILE A 72 -0.03 -2.97 9.66
C ILE A 72 -1.04 -2.78 10.79
N GLY A 73 -1.84 -3.81 11.07
CA GLY A 73 -3.01 -3.68 11.93
C GLY A 73 -3.28 -4.91 12.78
N TRP A 74 -2.67 -4.97 13.97
CA TRP A 74 -3.16 -5.71 15.13
C TRP A 74 -3.34 -4.72 16.30
N GLY A 75 -4.32 -3.81 16.18
CA GLY A 75 -4.70 -2.85 17.23
C GLY A 75 -3.89 -1.54 17.31
N ILE A 76 -2.65 -1.52 16.83
CA ILE A 76 -1.83 -0.29 16.69
C ILE A 76 -1.82 0.06 15.20
N GLY A 77 -2.70 0.96 14.77
CA GLY A 77 -2.89 1.26 13.35
C GLY A 77 -1.67 1.92 12.72
N GLY A 78 -1.08 1.28 11.71
CA GLY A 78 -0.05 1.85 10.84
C GLY A 78 -0.34 1.55 9.37
N GLN A 79 0.00 2.49 8.48
CA GLN A 79 -0.08 2.29 7.03
C GLN A 79 1.22 2.74 6.39
N TYR A 80 1.72 1.98 5.43
CA TYR A 80 2.91 2.31 4.66
C TYR A 80 2.66 2.01 3.19
N GLY A 81 2.93 2.96 2.31
CA GLY A 81 2.78 2.78 0.87
C GLY A 81 3.67 3.73 0.09
N LYS A 82 3.91 3.38 -1.17
CA LYS A 82 4.60 4.24 -2.13
C LYS A 82 3.60 4.69 -3.19
N GLY A 83 3.86 5.86 -3.75
CA GLY A 83 2.94 6.50 -4.69
C GLY A 83 3.61 7.59 -5.50
N ILE A 84 2.81 8.24 -6.32
CA ILE A 84 3.21 9.37 -7.17
C ILE A 84 2.38 10.60 -6.84
N ILE A 85 3.02 11.77 -6.95
CA ILE A 85 2.37 13.06 -6.72
C ILE A 85 2.51 13.88 -7.98
N PHE A 86 1.38 14.36 -8.48
CA PHE A 86 1.29 15.30 -9.58
C PHE A 86 0.89 16.66 -9.04
N ARG A 87 1.51 17.72 -9.57
CA ARG A 87 1.09 19.09 -9.34
C ARG A 87 0.54 19.64 -10.65
N LYS A 88 -0.64 20.24 -10.61
CA LYS A 88 -1.21 20.95 -11.75
C LYS A 88 -0.40 22.23 -11.93
N ASP A 89 0.35 22.32 -13.02
CA ASP A 89 1.05 23.56 -13.35
C ASP A 89 0.01 24.59 -13.80
N SER A 90 -0.05 25.73 -13.11
CA SER A 90 -1.02 26.79 -13.44
C SER A 90 -0.61 27.61 -14.67
N ARG A 91 0.62 27.42 -15.18
CA ARG A 91 1.12 28.06 -16.41
C ARG A 91 0.86 27.21 -17.65
N VAL A 92 0.81 25.90 -17.48
CA VAL A 92 0.44 24.94 -18.52
C VAL A 92 -1.04 24.64 -18.31
N GLY A 93 -1.89 25.59 -18.71
CA GLY A 93 -3.33 25.38 -18.71
C GLY A 93 -3.67 24.12 -19.51
N ILE A 94 -4.31 23.17 -18.85
CA ILE A 94 -5.21 22.21 -19.49
C ILE A 94 -6.63 22.69 -19.26
#